data_AF-A0A834YPJ2-F1
#
_entry.id   AF-A0A834YPJ2-F1
#
_cell.length_a   1.000
_cell.length_b   1.000
_cell.length_c   1.000
_cell.angle_alpha   90.00
_cell.angle_beta   90.00
_cell.angle_gamma   90.00
#
_symmetry.space_group_name_H-M   'P 1'
#
loop_
_entity.id
_entity.type
_entity.pdbx_description
1 polymer ?
#
loop_
_entity_poly.entity_id
_entity_poly.type
_entity_poly.pdbx_seq_one_letter_code
_entity_poly.pdbx_strand_id
1 'polypeptide(L)'
;MNLVLPTSRRPDITEGLKKLQCRTLMFIGENSLFHSEALHMALKLDRRYIALVEVPCIDMRDGIVQVQSCGSIVTEEQPHAILIPMEYFLIGYGLYRSCQFSDSPRCPLSPSCISPELLSPESMGLKLKPIKTRASLPI
;
A
#
# COMPACT_ATOMS: atom_id res chain seq x y z
N MET A 1 42.44 4.46 16.27
CA MET A 1 40.98 4.28 16.21
C MET A 1 40.56 4.32 14.76
N ASN A 2 40.35 3.17 14.13
CA ASN A 2 39.89 3.12 12.74
C ASN A 2 38.36 3.27 12.74
N LEU A 3 37.90 4.42 12.29
CA LEU A 3 36.49 4.62 11.94
C LEU A 3 36.20 3.73 10.72
N VAL A 4 35.47 2.64 10.94
CA VAL A 4 34.84 1.89 9.85
C VAL A 4 33.73 2.77 9.30
N LEU A 5 34.02 3.53 8.26
CA LEU A 5 32.99 4.13 7.41
C LEU A 5 32.18 2.98 6.80
N PRO A 6 30.84 3.03 6.77
CA PRO A 6 30.04 1.98 6.17
C PRO A 6 30.26 1.97 4.64
N THR A 7 31.26 1.24 4.18
CA THR A 7 31.54 0.92 2.78
C THR A 7 30.55 -0.13 2.28
N SER A 8 29.25 0.13 2.43
CA SER A 8 28.23 -0.64 1.71
C SER A 8 27.87 0.11 0.44
N ARG A 9 28.82 0.15 -0.52
CA ARG A 9 28.52 0.62 -1.88
C ARG A 9 27.47 -0.32 -2.45
N ARG A 10 26.20 0.11 -2.47
CA ARG A 10 25.13 -0.68 -3.08
C ARG A 10 25.46 -0.89 -4.56
N PRO A 11 25.31 -2.12 -5.09
CA PRO A 11 25.53 -2.37 -6.50
C PRO A 11 24.52 -1.54 -7.32
N ASP A 12 24.99 -1.01 -8.45
CA ASP A 12 24.14 -0.26 -9.36
C ASP A 12 23.17 -1.23 -10.07
N ILE A 13 21.87 -1.04 -9.82
CA ILE A 13 20.79 -1.87 -10.39
C ILE A 13 20.20 -1.27 -11.67
N THR A 14 20.74 -0.16 -12.19
CA THR A 14 20.18 0.59 -13.34
C THR A 14 19.95 -0.30 -14.56
N GLU A 15 20.92 -1.15 -14.91
CA GLU A 15 20.77 -2.07 -16.06
C GLU A 15 19.74 -3.18 -15.79
N GLY A 16 19.57 -3.59 -14.53
CA GLY A 16 18.51 -4.51 -14.14
C GLY A 16 17.13 -3.88 -14.30
N LEU A 17 16.96 -2.63 -13.85
CA LEU A 17 15.71 -1.88 -13.99
C LEU A 17 15.33 -1.66 -15.46
N LYS A 18 16.29 -1.32 -16.32
CA LYS A 18 16.02 -1.16 -17.77
C LYS A 18 15.58 -2.46 -18.45
N LYS A 19 16.03 -3.62 -17.95
CA LYS A 19 15.71 -4.94 -18.48
C LYS A 19 14.48 -5.58 -17.81
N LEU A 20 13.92 -4.93 -16.80
CA LEU A 20 12.78 -5.45 -16.04
C LEU A 20 11.52 -5.45 -16.93
N GLN A 21 10.95 -6.64 -17.13
CA GLN A 21 9.77 -6.83 -17.99
C GLN A 21 8.45 -7.00 -17.20
N CYS A 22 8.51 -7.15 -15.88
CA CYS A 22 7.30 -7.17 -15.07
C CYS A 22 6.69 -5.77 -15.01
N ARG A 23 5.36 -5.64 -15.11
CA ARG A 23 4.77 -4.33 -14.84
C ARG A 23 4.90 -4.04 -13.36
N THR A 24 5.34 -2.84 -13.05
CA THR A 24 5.63 -2.34 -11.71
C THR A 24 4.65 -1.21 -11.40
N LEU A 25 3.91 -1.36 -10.31
CA LEU A 25 3.13 -0.27 -9.73
C LEU A 25 3.94 0.31 -8.58
N MET A 26 4.23 1.60 -8.63
CA MET A 26 5.07 2.26 -7.64
C MET A 26 4.31 3.43 -7.00
N PHE A 27 4.31 3.47 -5.66
CA PHE A 27 3.67 4.52 -4.88
C PHE A 27 4.74 5.38 -4.21
N ILE A 28 4.58 6.70 -4.27
CA ILE A 28 5.48 7.66 -3.61
C ILE A 28 4.62 8.69 -2.88
N GLY A 29 4.88 8.90 -1.59
CA GLY A 29 4.29 10.02 -0.85
C GLY A 29 4.93 11.34 -1.28
N GLU A 30 4.11 12.37 -1.46
CA GLU A 30 4.53 13.71 -1.91
C GLU A 30 5.64 14.32 -1.02
N ASN A 31 5.63 14.03 0.29
CA ASN A 31 6.59 14.53 1.27
C ASN A 31 7.63 13.47 1.70
N SER A 32 7.81 12.40 0.92
CA SER A 32 8.82 11.38 1.23
C SER A 32 10.24 11.94 1.06
N LEU A 33 11.12 11.63 2.02
CA LEU A 33 12.56 11.91 1.91
C LEU A 33 13.22 11.19 0.72
N PHE A 34 12.56 10.17 0.16
CA PHE A 34 13.06 9.39 -0.97
C PHE A 34 12.37 9.75 -2.29
N HIS A 35 11.60 10.85 -2.33
CA HIS A 35 10.83 11.24 -3.50
C HIS A 35 11.72 11.39 -4.74
N SER A 36 12.86 12.08 -4.62
CA SER A 36 13.82 12.25 -5.72
C SER A 36 14.45 10.94 -6.19
N GLU A 37 14.84 10.06 -5.26
CA GLU A 37 15.43 8.76 -5.61
C GLU A 37 14.39 7.83 -6.25
N ALA A 38 13.16 7.86 -5.76
CA ALA A 38 12.08 7.07 -6.31
C ALA A 38 11.73 7.53 -7.73
N LEU A 39 11.64 8.84 -8.00
CA LEU A 39 11.53 9.37 -9.36
C LEU A 39 12.71 8.95 -10.23
N HIS A 40 13.94 9.03 -9.71
CA HIS A 40 15.13 8.60 -10.45
C HIS A 40 15.06 7.11 -10.83
N MET A 41 14.61 6.24 -9.92
CA MET A 41 14.39 4.81 -10.21
C MET A 41 13.26 4.59 -11.23
N ALA A 42 12.14 5.31 -11.09
CA ALA A 42 11.03 5.25 -12.02
C ALA A 42 11.46 5.60 -13.46
N LEU A 43 12.35 6.59 -13.62
CA LEU A 43 12.89 7.00 -14.91
C LEU A 43 13.83 5.97 -15.56
N LYS A 44 14.36 5.01 -14.80
CA LYS A 44 15.17 3.91 -15.35
C LYS A 44 14.34 2.72 -15.81
N LEU A 45 13.08 2.64 -15.37
CA LEU A 45 12.15 1.61 -15.81
C LEU A 45 11.56 1.99 -17.18
N ASP A 46 11.27 0.99 -18.01
CA ASP A 46 10.58 1.21 -19.28
C ASP A 46 9.13 1.63 -18.98
N ARG A 47 8.73 2.77 -19.53
CA ARG A 47 7.41 3.42 -19.34
C ARG A 47 6.23 2.52 -19.72
N ARG A 48 6.44 1.49 -20.54
CA ARG A 48 5.40 0.49 -20.88
C ARG A 48 5.06 -0.43 -19.73
N TYR A 49 5.99 -0.59 -18.78
CA TYR A 49 5.88 -1.50 -17.66
C TYR A 49 5.70 -0.79 -16.32
N ILE A 50 6.00 0.51 -16.18
CA ILE A 50 5.78 1.22 -14.92
C ILE A 50 4.49 2.06 -14.91
N ALA A 51 3.77 2.00 -13.78
CA ALA A 51 2.79 3.00 -13.38
C ALA A 51 3.26 3.63 -12.06
N LEU A 52 3.42 4.95 -12.04
CA LEU A 52 3.81 5.72 -10.86
C LEU A 52 2.57 6.45 -10.33
N VAL A 53 2.34 6.33 -9.02
CA VAL A 53 1.27 7.04 -8.31
C VAL A 53 1.92 7.90 -7.22
N GLU A 54 1.86 9.21 -7.43
CA GLU A 54 2.16 10.16 -6.37
C GLU A 54 0.92 10.27 -5.48
N VAL A 55 1.13 10.05 -4.19
CA VAL A 55 0.06 9.99 -3.21
C VAL A 55 -0.02 11.37 -2.53
N PRO A 56 -1.06 12.17 -2.88
CA PRO A 56 -1.17 13.55 -2.47
C PRO A 56 -1.62 13.65 -1.02
N CYS A 57 -1.26 14.74 -0.38
CA CYS A 57 -1.73 15.06 0.96
C CYS A 57 -3.18 15.59 0.89
N ILE A 58 -4.20 14.76 1.16
CA ILE A 58 -5.60 15.22 1.18
C ILE A 58 -6.26 14.79 2.50
N ASP A 59 -6.51 15.73 3.41
CA ASP A 59 -7.58 15.58 4.41
C ASP A 59 -8.84 16.31 3.94
N MET A 60 -9.98 15.64 4.02
CA MET A 60 -11.29 16.28 4.04
C MET A 60 -11.90 16.16 5.44
N ARG A 61 -11.98 17.27 6.18
CA ARG A 61 -13.16 17.61 7.00
C ARG A 61 -13.29 19.11 7.29
N ASP A 62 -14.54 19.56 7.16
CA ASP A 62 -15.16 20.87 7.41
C ASP A 62 -14.90 22.06 6.47
N GLY A 63 -14.43 21.83 5.24
CA GLY A 63 -14.18 22.92 4.28
C GLY A 63 -12.88 23.70 4.58
N ILE A 64 -12.04 23.16 5.47
CA ILE A 64 -10.67 23.61 5.71
C ILE A 64 -9.77 22.40 5.52
N VAL A 65 -9.03 22.37 4.40
CA VAL A 65 -8.02 21.35 4.10
C VAL A 65 -6.82 21.58 5.02
N GLN A 66 -6.53 20.65 5.94
CA GLN A 66 -5.24 20.64 6.64
C GLN A 66 -4.37 19.52 6.05
N VAL A 67 -3.09 19.82 5.83
CA VAL A 67 -2.17 18.94 5.11
C VAL A 67 -1.54 17.99 6.12
N GLN A 68 -2.02 16.75 6.24
CA GLN A 68 -1.21 15.71 6.85
C GLN A 68 -0.29 15.10 5.79
N SER A 69 1.01 15.32 5.97
CA SER A 69 2.07 14.94 5.03
C SER A 69 2.14 13.41 4.85
N CYS A 70 1.98 12.92 3.62
CA CYS A 70 2.37 11.54 3.29
C CYS A 70 3.89 11.50 3.05
N GLY A 71 4.61 10.94 4.02
CA GLY A 71 6.02 10.64 3.98
C GLY A 71 6.31 9.33 3.24
N SER A 72 7.19 8.51 3.81
CA SER A 72 7.74 7.33 3.13
C SER A 72 6.91 6.07 3.31
N ILE A 73 5.95 6.05 4.23
CA ILE A 73 5.18 4.85 4.59
C ILE A 73 3.74 5.01 4.11
N VAL A 74 3.60 5.17 2.79
CA VAL A 74 2.32 5.44 2.11
C VAL A 74 1.22 4.44 2.50
N THR A 75 1.58 3.17 2.73
CA THR A 75 0.64 2.11 3.14
C THR A 75 0.07 2.31 4.53
N GLU A 76 0.80 2.95 5.44
CA GLU A 76 0.34 3.22 6.80
C GLU A 76 -0.30 4.61 6.90
N GLU A 77 0.25 5.61 6.20
CA GLU A 77 -0.22 6.98 6.26
C GLU A 77 -1.49 7.20 5.42
N GLN A 78 -1.57 6.60 4.23
CA GLN A 78 -2.72 6.73 3.32
C GLN A 78 -3.08 5.39 2.65
N PRO A 79 -3.55 4.38 3.42
CA PRO A 79 -3.93 3.08 2.85
C PRO A 79 -5.05 3.18 1.80
N HIS A 80 -5.95 4.16 1.95
CA HIS A 80 -7.07 4.38 1.03
C HIS A 80 -6.61 4.85 -0.36
N ALA A 81 -5.52 5.62 -0.44
CA ALA A 81 -4.96 6.10 -1.70
C ALA A 81 -4.33 4.97 -2.54
N ILE A 82 -3.99 3.84 -1.91
CA ILE A 82 -3.38 2.68 -2.57
C ILE A 82 -4.42 1.73 -3.15
N LEU A 83 -5.61 1.65 -2.53
CA LEU A 83 -6.62 0.64 -2.83
C LEU A 83 -7.06 0.68 -4.30
N ILE A 84 -7.48 1.85 -4.78
CA ILE A 84 -8.02 2.01 -6.13
C ILE A 84 -6.96 1.75 -7.20
N PRO A 85 -5.75 2.37 -7.17
CA PRO A 85 -4.72 2.05 -8.15
C PRO A 85 -4.28 0.58 -8.14
N MET A 86 -4.24 -0.05 -6.95
CA MET A 86 -3.91 -1.47 -6.83
C MET A 86 -4.99 -2.36 -7.47
N GLU A 87 -6.26 -2.05 -7.24
CA GLU A 87 -7.39 -2.77 -7.85
C GLU A 87 -7.32 -2.68 -9.38
N TYR A 88 -7.20 -1.47 -9.95
CA TYR A 88 -7.09 -1.27 -11.40
C TYR A 88 -5.88 -1.98 -11.99
N PHE A 89 -4.74 -1.96 -11.29
CA PHE A 89 -3.55 -2.66 -11.73
C PHE A 89 -3.79 -4.18 -11.81
N LEU A 90 -4.39 -4.78 -10.78
CA LEU A 90 -4.68 -6.22 -10.76
C LEU A 90 -5.78 -6.62 -11.76
N ILE A 91 -6.79 -5.77 -11.98
CA ILE A 91 -7.81 -5.95 -13.02
C ILE A 91 -7.15 -5.96 -14.40
N GLY A 92 -6.21 -5.06 -14.66
CA GLY A 92 -5.48 -4.99 -15.92
C GLY A 92 -4.67 -6.25 -16.25
N TYR A 93 -4.41 -7.09 -15.26
CA TYR A 93 -3.77 -8.40 -15.41
C TYR A 93 -4.72 -9.59 -15.37
N GLY A 94 -6.01 -9.36 -15.14
CA GLY A 94 -6.99 -10.43 -14.92
C GLY A 94 -6.76 -11.23 -13.62
N LEU A 95 -5.93 -10.73 -12.70
CA LEU A 95 -5.66 -11.34 -11.40
C LEU A 95 -6.74 -10.98 -10.37
N TYR A 96 -7.41 -9.84 -10.58
CA TYR A 96 -8.54 -9.41 -9.79
C TYR A 96 -9.76 -9.28 -10.69
N ARG A 97 -10.81 -10.02 -10.36
CA ARG A 97 -12.14 -9.81 -10.94
C ARG A 97 -12.94 -9.03 -9.92
N SER A 98 -13.34 -7.80 -10.27
CA SER A 98 -14.25 -7.02 -9.45
C SER A 98 -15.43 -7.90 -9.05
N CYS A 99 -15.70 -7.98 -7.74
CA CYS A 99 -16.82 -8.73 -7.20
C CYS A 99 -18.10 -8.13 -7.75
N GLN A 100 -18.66 -8.73 -8.79
CA GLN A 100 -20.10 -8.60 -9.00
C GLN A 100 -20.70 -9.31 -7.80
N PHE A 101 -21.36 -8.56 -6.90
CA PHE A 101 -22.24 -9.14 -5.88
C PHE A 101 -23.23 -10.05 -6.60
N SER A 102 -22.87 -11.33 -6.74
CA SER A 102 -23.78 -12.35 -7.19
C SER A 102 -24.25 -13.03 -5.92
N ASP A 103 -25.55 -12.97 -5.65
CA ASP A 103 -26.21 -13.71 -4.56
C ASP A 103 -26.13 -15.24 -4.73
N SER A 104 -25.19 -15.74 -5.54
CA SER A 104 -25.00 -17.16 -5.85
C SER A 104 -23.90 -17.75 -4.95
N PRO A 105 -24.22 -18.77 -4.14
CA PRO A 105 -23.32 -19.32 -3.12
C PRO A 105 -22.22 -20.23 -3.68
N ARG A 106 -21.93 -20.21 -4.99
CA ARG A 106 -21.16 -21.26 -5.69
C ARG A 106 -19.86 -20.82 -6.39
N CYS A 107 -19.30 -19.65 -6.08
CA CYS A 107 -18.01 -19.24 -6.67
C CYS A 107 -16.83 -19.39 -5.68
N PRO A 108 -15.85 -20.28 -5.94
CA PRO A 108 -14.72 -20.53 -5.04
C PRO A 108 -13.56 -19.53 -5.17
N LEU A 109 -13.66 -18.50 -6.03
CA LEU A 109 -12.57 -17.55 -6.32
C LEU A 109 -13.02 -16.07 -6.42
N SER A 110 -14.21 -15.73 -5.96
CA SER A 110 -14.58 -14.33 -5.70
C SER A 110 -13.96 -13.90 -4.36
N PRO A 111 -13.37 -12.68 -4.22
CA PRO A 111 -12.85 -12.22 -2.94
C PRO A 111 -14.00 -12.31 -1.95
N SER A 112 -13.82 -13.17 -0.96
CA SER A 112 -14.81 -13.52 0.02
C SER A 112 -15.26 -12.24 0.72
N CYS A 113 -16.42 -11.70 0.32
CA CYS A 113 -17.15 -10.73 1.10
C CYS A 113 -17.74 -11.45 2.31
N ILE A 114 -16.84 -11.88 3.21
CA ILE A 114 -17.24 -12.23 4.56
C ILE A 114 -17.79 -10.93 5.13
N SER A 115 -19.08 -10.89 5.43
CA SER A 115 -19.67 -9.68 5.98
C SER A 115 -18.94 -9.34 7.30
N PRO A 116 -18.69 -8.05 7.59
CA PRO A 116 -17.94 -7.66 8.78
C PRO A 116 -18.57 -8.21 10.07
N GLU A 117 -19.87 -8.47 10.08
CA GLU A 117 -20.60 -9.11 11.17
C GLU A 117 -20.14 -10.56 11.42
N LEU A 118 -19.70 -11.28 10.39
CA LEU A 118 -19.18 -12.64 10.50
C LEU A 118 -17.75 -12.71 11.06
N LEU A 119 -17.01 -11.60 11.02
CA LEU A 119 -15.70 -11.46 11.67
C LEU A 119 -15.81 -11.08 13.15
N SER A 120 -17.02 -10.84 13.64
CA SER A 120 -17.23 -10.63 15.08
C SER A 120 -16.85 -11.90 15.86
N PRO A 121 -16.23 -11.76 17.03
CA PRO A 121 -15.92 -12.89 17.91
C PRO A 121 -17.17 -13.73 18.21
N GLU A 122 -18.31 -13.08 18.42
CA GLU A 122 -19.60 -13.70 18.70
C GLU A 122 -20.04 -14.57 17.52
N SER A 123 -19.95 -14.06 16.29
CA SER A 123 -20.32 -14.82 15.08
C SER A 123 -19.33 -15.93 14.74
N MET A 124 -18.06 -15.80 15.10
CA MET A 124 -17.06 -16.88 14.96
C MET A 124 -17.16 -17.93 16.07
N GLY A 125 -18.09 -17.79 17.03
CA GLY A 125 -18.24 -18.68 18.17
C GLY A 125 -17.08 -18.60 19.17
N LEU A 126 -16.27 -17.54 19.10
CA LEU A 126 -15.12 -17.32 19.96
C LEU A 126 -15.54 -16.57 21.22
N LYS A 127 -15.47 -17.23 22.38
CA LYS A 127 -15.68 -16.58 23.68
C LYS A 127 -14.37 -15.93 24.14
N LEU A 128 -14.03 -14.79 23.56
CA LEU A 128 -12.84 -14.02 23.94
C LEU A 128 -13.03 -13.40 25.33
N LYS A 129 -12.08 -13.62 26.22
CA LYS A 129 -11.99 -12.86 27.48
C LYS A 129 -11.16 -11.60 27.22
N PRO A 130 -11.54 -10.43 27.76
CA PRO A 130 -10.72 -9.23 27.67
C PRO A 130 -9.31 -9.51 28.19
N ILE A 131 -8.30 -9.30 27.35
CA ILE A 131 -6.91 -9.36 27.78
C ILE A 131 -6.65 -8.11 28.60
N LYS A 132 -6.30 -8.27 29.88
CA LYS A 132 -5.87 -7.17 30.74
C LYS A 132 -4.51 -6.68 30.24
N THR A 133 -4.51 -5.78 29.26
CA THR A 133 -3.32 -5.01 28.90
C THR A 133 -3.14 -3.89 29.92
N ARG A 134 -1.95 -3.79 30.50
CA ARG A 134 -1.59 -2.72 31.44
C ARG A 134 -1.22 -1.47 30.63
N ALA A 135 -2.16 -0.94 29.85
CA ALA A 135 -1.97 0.33 29.16
C ALA A 135 -2.38 1.46 30.11
N SER A 136 -1.39 2.22 30.59
CA SER A 136 -1.65 3.49 31.26
C SER A 136 -2.22 4.46 30.23
N LEU A 137 -3.45 4.94 30.46
CA LEU A 137 -3.98 6.10 29.76
C LEU A 137 -3.06 7.30 30.04
N PRO A 138 -2.50 7.98 29.01
CA PRO A 138 -2.00 9.32 29.22
C PRO A 138 -3.20 10.24 29.51
N ILE A 139 -3.04 11.04 30.58
CA ILE A 139 -3.95 12.11 30.98
C ILE A 139 -3.86 13.26 29.97
#